data_AF-A0A927P5D6-F1
#
_entry.id   AF-A0A927P5D6-F1
#
_cell.length_a   1.000
_cell.length_b   1.000
_cell.length_c   1.000
_cell.angle_alpha   90.00
_cell.angle_beta   90.00
_cell.angle_gamma   90.00
#
_symmetry.space_group_name_H-M   'P 1'
#
loop_
_entity.id
_entity.type
_entity.pdbx_description
1 polymer ?
#
loop_
_entity_poly.entity_id
_entity_poly.type
_entity_poly.pdbx_seq_one_letter_code
_entity_poly.pdbx_strand_id
1 'polypeptide(L)'
;MGQPNFPAAFSHAILIFRFLTCTVVYCYNTTVLIQIVQFGGEDVLRIDLHTGKALYEQIIEGVKAEILSGVLREGEALPSIRQMALELRVNPNTVARAYQELERQGVVTTAQGRGVFVSGEKPGYSPQEMAAWKKQLVRLITEMRFRGVTENEINALLDGLKANTEVDENDA
;
A
#
# COMPACT_ATOMS: atom_id res chain seq x y z
N MET A 1 44.14 -66.22 5.24
CA MET A 1 44.23 -64.77 5.52
C MET A 1 43.20 -64.06 4.66
N GLY A 2 42.17 -63.48 5.31
CA GLY A 2 41.36 -62.37 4.81
C GLY A 2 40.40 -62.58 3.63
N GLN A 3 39.18 -63.03 3.92
CA GLN A 3 37.93 -62.77 3.17
C GLN A 3 36.80 -62.62 4.22
N PRO A 4 35.57 -62.11 3.94
CA PRO A 4 35.02 -61.40 2.75
C PRO A 4 34.08 -60.19 3.11
N ASN A 5 33.45 -59.58 2.08
CA ASN A 5 32.07 -59.00 2.07
C ASN A 5 31.79 -57.54 2.54
N PHE A 6 31.48 -56.65 1.56
CA PHE A 6 30.45 -55.57 1.41
C PHE A 6 30.14 -54.52 2.54
N PRO A 7 29.70 -53.27 2.19
CA PRO A 7 28.27 -53.05 1.93
C PRO A 7 27.90 -52.01 0.86
N ALA A 8 26.64 -52.16 0.42
CA ALA A 8 25.81 -51.17 -0.24
C ALA A 8 25.30 -50.08 0.74
N ALA A 9 24.72 -49.03 0.15
CA ALA A 9 24.02 -47.90 0.77
C ALA A 9 24.91 -46.81 1.40
N PHE A 10 24.61 -45.54 1.10
CA PHE A 10 24.16 -44.53 2.06
C PHE A 10 23.80 -43.26 1.27
N SER A 11 22.55 -43.18 0.84
CA SER A 11 21.82 -41.92 0.65
C SER A 11 21.74 -41.25 2.01
N HIS A 12 22.38 -40.09 2.23
CA HIS A 12 22.09 -39.22 3.37
C HIS A 12 22.00 -37.77 2.92
N ALA A 13 20.83 -37.20 3.16
CA ALA A 13 20.57 -35.78 3.15
C ALA A 13 21.56 -35.03 4.05
N ILE A 14 22.08 -33.90 3.58
CA ILE A 14 22.50 -32.80 4.44
C ILE A 14 21.78 -31.53 3.96
N LEU A 15 20.61 -31.39 4.56
CA LEU A 15 19.98 -30.15 4.96
C LEU A 15 20.99 -29.29 5.77
N ILE A 16 20.85 -27.95 5.69
CA ILE A 16 21.13 -26.92 6.73
C ILE A 16 22.41 -26.06 6.60
N PHE A 17 22.16 -24.74 6.47
CA PHE A 17 22.96 -23.56 6.86
C PHE A 17 24.25 -23.25 6.08
N ARG A 18 24.75 -22.01 5.93
CA ARG A 18 24.32 -20.60 6.08
C ARG A 18 25.59 -19.79 5.69
N PHE A 19 25.40 -18.54 5.27
CA PHE A 19 26.40 -17.45 5.13
C PHE A 19 27.25 -17.31 3.83
N LEU A 20 26.85 -16.27 3.06
CA LEU A 20 27.63 -15.05 2.81
C LEU A 20 28.84 -15.10 1.87
N THR A 21 28.68 -14.49 0.68
CA THR A 21 29.53 -13.41 0.11
C THR A 21 28.85 -12.98 -1.19
N CYS A 22 28.26 -11.79 -1.28
CA CYS A 22 28.90 -10.49 -1.53
C CYS A 22 29.82 -10.52 -2.75
N THR A 23 29.25 -10.28 -3.94
CA THR A 23 30.02 -9.82 -5.10
C THR A 23 29.36 -8.55 -5.62
N VAL A 24 29.96 -7.43 -5.24
CA VAL A 24 29.64 -6.10 -5.72
C VAL A 24 30.20 -5.97 -7.14
N VAL A 25 29.34 -5.79 -8.13
CA VAL A 25 29.74 -5.34 -9.48
C VAL A 25 29.32 -3.89 -9.61
N TYR A 26 30.28 -2.96 -9.52
CA TYR A 26 30.10 -1.57 -9.91
C TYR A 26 30.50 -1.41 -11.39
N CYS A 27 29.56 -0.99 -12.23
CA CYS A 27 29.86 -0.42 -13.55
C CYS A 27 29.12 0.91 -13.69
N TYR A 28 29.84 1.94 -14.12
CA TYR A 28 29.49 3.35 -14.01
C TYR A 28 28.31 3.81 -14.91
N ASN A 29 27.54 4.73 -14.33
CA ASN A 29 26.84 5.88 -14.93
C ASN A 29 25.31 5.78 -15.20
N THR A 30 24.62 6.80 -14.68
CA THR A 30 23.16 7.00 -14.51
C THR A 30 22.50 6.19 -13.39
N THR A 31 22.44 6.85 -12.24
CA THR A 31 21.83 6.45 -10.97
C THR A 31 20.32 6.21 -11.09
N VAL A 32 19.90 4.94 -11.07
CA VAL A 32 18.56 4.55 -10.60
C VAL A 32 18.72 3.26 -9.78
N LEU A 33 18.89 3.40 -8.46
CA LEU A 33 18.81 2.31 -7.51
C LEU A 33 17.31 2.02 -7.25
N ILE A 34 16.67 1.23 -8.11
CA ILE A 34 15.43 0.53 -7.74
C ILE A 34 15.90 -0.76 -7.05
N GLN A 35 15.89 -0.78 -5.72
CA GLN A 35 16.00 -2.03 -4.98
C GLN A 35 14.68 -2.79 -5.14
N ILE A 36 14.62 -3.73 -6.09
CA ILE A 36 13.64 -4.82 -6.03
C ILE A 36 14.23 -5.87 -5.11
N VAL A 37 13.98 -5.73 -3.81
CA VAL A 37 14.20 -6.80 -2.84
C VAL A 37 12.94 -7.65 -2.89
N GLN A 38 13.00 -8.80 -3.57
CA GLN A 38 11.93 -9.79 -3.50
C GLN A 38 11.96 -10.45 -2.12
N PHE A 39 11.16 -9.91 -1.21
CA PHE A 39 10.67 -10.58 -0.02
C PHE A 39 9.14 -10.52 -0.10
N GLY A 40 8.48 -11.67 0.11
CA GLY A 40 7.04 -11.82 -0.05
C GLY A 40 6.25 -10.76 0.74
N GLY A 41 5.39 -10.06 0.01
CA GLY A 41 4.62 -8.89 0.42
C GLY A 41 4.64 -7.95 -0.76
N GLU A 42 3.52 -7.83 -1.48
CA GLU A 42 3.40 -6.95 -2.64
C GLU A 42 3.84 -5.52 -2.27
N ASP A 43 4.42 -4.75 -3.18
CA ASP A 43 4.83 -3.37 -2.90
C ASP A 43 3.57 -2.51 -2.67
N VAL A 44 3.05 -2.48 -1.43
CA VAL A 44 1.69 -2.03 -1.19
C VAL A 44 1.56 -0.48 -1.17
N LEU A 45 2.63 0.25 -0.83
CA LEU A 45 2.56 1.70 -0.68
C LEU A 45 3.80 2.43 -1.22
N ARG A 46 3.65 3.16 -2.34
CA ARG A 46 4.74 3.91 -2.99
C ARG A 46 4.63 5.40 -2.70
N ILE A 47 5.68 5.97 -2.10
CA ILE A 47 5.79 7.39 -1.79
C ILE A 47 6.48 8.14 -2.95
N ASP A 48 5.90 9.25 -3.40
CA ASP A 48 6.48 10.15 -4.40
C ASP A 48 6.75 11.56 -3.84
N LEU A 49 8.03 11.84 -3.63
CA LEU A 49 8.54 13.10 -3.10
C LEU A 49 8.40 14.31 -4.05
N HIS A 50 8.06 14.11 -5.33
CA HIS A 50 8.03 15.18 -6.34
C HIS A 50 6.65 15.81 -6.53
N THR A 51 5.61 15.24 -5.92
CA THR A 51 4.21 15.67 -6.09
C THR A 51 3.86 16.95 -5.33
N GLY A 52 4.76 17.46 -4.48
CA GLY A 52 4.51 18.62 -3.60
C GLY A 52 3.53 18.34 -2.45
N LYS A 53 2.97 17.12 -2.37
CA LYS A 53 2.13 16.66 -1.26
C LYS A 53 2.97 16.28 -0.05
N ALA A 54 2.45 16.52 1.16
CA ALA A 54 3.15 16.15 2.36
C ALA A 54 3.23 14.61 2.50
N LEU A 55 4.35 14.10 3.01
CA LEU A 55 4.60 12.66 3.12
C LEU A 55 3.52 11.90 3.90
N TYR A 56 2.99 12.49 4.97
CA TYR A 56 1.93 11.85 5.77
C TYR A 56 0.63 11.72 4.97
N GLU A 57 0.33 12.63 4.05
CA GLU A 57 -0.87 12.59 3.21
C GLU A 57 -0.78 11.45 2.19
N GLN A 58 0.41 11.21 1.65
CA GLN A 58 0.65 10.10 0.73
C GLN A 58 0.49 8.74 1.43
N ILE A 59 0.92 8.64 2.70
CA ILE A 59 0.70 7.43 3.52
C ILE A 59 -0.79 7.21 3.75
N ILE A 60 -1.55 8.27 4.09
CA ILE A 60 -3.00 8.19 4.26
C ILE A 60 -3.68 7.73 2.96
N GLU A 61 -3.32 8.33 1.82
CA GLU A 61 -3.87 7.99 0.51
C GLU A 61 -3.58 6.53 0.14
N GLY A 62 -2.35 6.06 0.37
CA GLY A 62 -1.97 4.68 0.09
C GLY A 62 -2.74 3.68 0.94
N VAL A 63 -2.81 3.87 2.27
CA VAL A 63 -3.55 2.94 3.15
C VAL A 63 -5.03 2.89 2.76
N LYS A 64 -5.63 4.03 2.39
CA LYS A 64 -7.02 4.05 1.88
C LYS A 64 -7.16 3.29 0.56
N ALA A 65 -6.21 3.42 -0.35
CA ALA A 65 -6.23 2.70 -1.62
C ALA A 65 -6.12 1.18 -1.41
N GLU A 66 -5.33 0.74 -0.43
CA GLU A 66 -5.21 -0.69 -0.05
C GLU A 66 -6.50 -1.26 0.53
N ILE A 67 -7.18 -0.47 1.38
CA ILE A 67 -8.50 -0.85 1.91
C ILE A 67 -9.52 -0.91 0.77
N LEU A 68 -9.52 0.09 -0.11
CA LEU A 68 -10.43 0.13 -1.26
C LEU A 68 -10.16 -1.02 -2.24
N SER A 69 -8.92 -1.43 -2.44
CA SER A 69 -8.59 -2.57 -3.31
C SER A 69 -8.85 -3.94 -2.66
N GLY A 70 -9.25 -3.96 -1.38
CA GLY A 70 -9.51 -5.19 -0.63
C GLY A 70 -8.26 -5.97 -0.22
N VAL A 71 -7.07 -5.39 -0.43
CA VAL A 71 -5.79 -5.95 0.03
C VAL A 71 -5.73 -5.93 1.55
N LEU A 72 -6.12 -4.79 2.15
CA LEU A 72 -6.30 -4.67 3.59
C LEU A 72 -7.78 -4.83 3.95
N ARG A 73 -8.08 -5.81 4.80
CA ARG A 73 -9.46 -6.10 5.23
C ARG A 73 -9.76 -5.57 6.61
N GLU A 74 -11.05 -5.43 6.91
CA GLU A 74 -11.53 -5.04 8.23
C GLU A 74 -10.97 -5.96 9.31
N GLY A 75 -10.48 -5.37 10.41
CA GLY A 75 -9.85 -6.11 11.50
C GLY A 75 -8.43 -6.61 11.23
N GLU A 76 -7.86 -6.36 10.03
CA GLU A 76 -6.47 -6.66 9.75
C GLU A 76 -5.52 -5.67 10.42
N ALA A 77 -4.36 -6.16 10.86
CA ALA A 77 -3.36 -5.36 11.53
C ALA A 77 -2.48 -4.62 10.53
N LEU A 78 -2.36 -3.31 10.70
CA LEU A 78 -1.39 -2.50 9.97
C LEU A 78 0.03 -2.71 10.53
N PRO A 79 1.07 -2.53 9.69
CA PRO A 79 2.46 -2.56 10.16
C PRO A 79 2.67 -1.55 11.30
N SER A 80 3.55 -1.88 12.24
CA SER A 80 3.90 -0.95 13.32
C SER A 80 4.51 0.34 12.75
N ILE A 81 4.39 1.46 13.47
CA ILE A 81 4.96 2.76 13.05
C ILE A 81 6.44 2.62 12.64
N ARG A 82 7.21 1.84 13.39
CA ARG A 82 8.64 1.62 13.11
C ARG A 82 8.86 0.76 11.87
N GLN A 83 8.03 -0.25 11.67
CA GLN A 83 8.11 -1.14 10.51
C GLN A 83 7.74 -0.38 9.23
N MET A 84 6.59 0.28 9.23
CA MET A 84 6.13 1.12 8.12
C MET A 84 7.16 2.21 7.77
N ALA A 85 7.76 2.85 8.79
CA ALA A 85 8.81 3.85 8.57
C ALA A 85 10.07 3.26 7.91
N LEU A 86 10.42 2.02 8.24
CA LEU A 86 11.57 1.32 7.67
C LEU A 86 11.31 0.86 6.23
N GLU A 87 10.13 0.32 5.97
CA GLU A 87 9.68 -0.11 4.64
C GLU A 87 9.63 1.08 3.67
N LEU A 88 9.00 2.18 4.09
CA LEU A 88 8.86 3.39 3.26
C LEU A 88 10.08 4.32 3.32
N ARG A 89 11.06 4.04 4.19
CA ARG A 89 12.22 4.91 4.47
C ARG A 89 11.84 6.34 4.81
N VAL A 90 10.78 6.52 5.58
CA VAL A 90 10.28 7.82 6.04
C VAL A 90 10.55 8.03 7.52
N ASN A 91 10.45 9.27 7.99
CA ASN A 91 10.57 9.56 9.42
C ASN A 91 9.44 8.87 10.21
N PRO A 92 9.73 8.13 11.29
CA PRO A 92 8.71 7.50 12.13
C PRO A 92 7.63 8.47 12.65
N ASN A 93 7.98 9.74 12.89
CA ASN A 93 7.03 10.77 13.30
C ASN A 93 6.01 11.09 12.20
N THR A 94 6.42 10.98 10.93
CA THR A 94 5.54 11.17 9.78
C THR A 94 4.50 10.05 9.68
N VAL A 95 4.92 8.80 9.91
CA VAL A 95 4.01 7.65 9.96
C VAL A 95 3.06 7.77 11.16
N ALA A 96 3.59 8.13 12.34
CA ALA A 96 2.77 8.34 13.53
C ALA A 96 1.67 9.37 13.28
N ARG A 97 2.01 10.49 12.62
CA ARG A 97 1.03 11.52 12.22
C ARG A 97 0.00 10.98 11.23
N ALA A 98 0.41 10.18 10.25
CA ALA A 98 -0.51 9.55 9.30
C ALA A 98 -1.51 8.62 10.00
N TYR A 99 -1.04 7.77 10.92
CA TYR A 99 -1.89 6.85 11.67
C TYR A 99 -2.86 7.57 12.61
N GLN A 100 -2.41 8.64 13.29
CA GLN A 100 -3.30 9.48 14.10
C GLN A 100 -4.43 10.10 13.27
N GLU A 101 -4.11 10.54 12.05
CA GLU A 101 -5.10 11.14 11.17
C GLU A 101 -6.06 10.09 10.56
N LEU A 102 -5.56 8.90 10.24
CA LEU A 102 -6.41 7.76 9.85
C LEU A 102 -7.36 7.35 10.99
N GLU A 103 -6.88 7.34 12.23
CA GLU A 103 -7.68 7.04 13.41
C GLU A 103 -8.73 8.12 13.65
N ARG A 104 -8.36 9.40 13.50
CA ARG A 104 -9.29 10.54 13.57
C ARG A 104 -10.41 10.45 12.53
N GLN A 105 -10.10 9.91 11.35
CA GLN A 105 -11.06 9.70 10.27
C GLN A 105 -11.89 8.42 10.47
N GLY A 106 -11.60 7.59 11.48
CA GLY A 106 -12.30 6.32 11.70
C GLY A 106 -11.91 5.21 10.74
N VAL A 107 -10.83 5.39 9.95
CA VAL A 107 -10.32 4.37 9.00
C VAL A 107 -9.62 3.24 9.74
N VAL A 108 -8.98 3.55 10.86
CA VAL A 108 -8.23 2.60 11.69
C VAL A 108 -8.58 2.78 13.16
N THR A 109 -8.37 1.75 13.95
CA THR A 109 -8.55 1.76 15.41
C THR A 109 -7.31 1.22 16.11
N THR A 110 -6.87 1.90 17.17
CA THR A 110 -5.76 1.43 17.99
C THR A 110 -6.27 0.55 19.12
N ALA A 111 -5.89 -0.72 19.14
CA ALA A 111 -6.12 -1.59 20.29
C ALA A 111 -4.91 -1.54 21.21
N GLN A 112 -5.10 -1.07 22.44
CA GLN A 112 -4.03 -0.90 23.43
C GLN A 112 -3.22 -2.20 23.60
N GLY A 113 -1.91 -2.13 23.30
CA GLY A 113 -0.98 -3.26 23.41
C GLY A 113 -1.04 -4.28 22.27
N ARG A 114 -1.95 -4.15 21.30
CA ARG A 114 -2.11 -5.11 20.18
C ARG A 114 -1.77 -4.53 18.80
N GLY A 115 -1.75 -3.21 18.66
CA GLY A 115 -1.40 -2.54 17.40
C GLY A 115 -2.54 -1.69 16.84
N VAL A 116 -2.43 -1.37 15.55
CA VAL A 116 -3.40 -0.58 14.80
C VAL A 116 -4.11 -1.51 13.82
N PHE A 117 -5.43 -1.45 13.78
CA PHE A 117 -6.27 -2.34 12.98
C PHE A 117 -7.17 -1.53 12.05
N VAL A 118 -7.48 -2.06 10.87
CA VAL A 118 -8.45 -1.45 9.96
C VAL A 118 -9.84 -1.49 10.58
N SER A 119 -10.52 -0.36 10.60
CA SER A 119 -11.89 -0.24 11.10
C SER A 119 -12.86 -0.91 10.11
N GLY A 120 -13.90 -1.57 10.63
CA GLY A 120 -14.98 -2.12 9.80
C GLY A 120 -16.10 -1.13 9.48
N GLU A 121 -16.01 0.10 9.99
CA GLU A 121 -16.97 1.14 9.64
C GLU A 121 -16.42 1.98 8.49
N LYS A 122 -17.15 2.02 7.37
CA LYS A 122 -16.88 2.99 6.30
C LYS A 122 -16.93 4.39 6.93
N PRO A 123 -15.83 5.17 6.87
CA PRO A 123 -15.82 6.50 7.46
C PRO A 123 -16.89 7.35 6.77
N GLY A 124 -17.88 7.81 7.54
CA GLY A 124 -18.88 8.73 7.04
C GLY A 124 -18.24 10.04 6.55
N TYR A 125 -18.93 10.77 5.68
CA TYR A 125 -18.49 12.10 5.25
C TYR A 125 -19.26 13.20 5.99
N SER A 126 -18.57 14.28 6.30
CA SER A 126 -19.19 15.50 6.83
C SER A 126 -19.87 16.31 5.71
N PRO A 127 -20.89 17.13 6.03
CA PRO A 127 -21.46 18.07 5.06
C PRO A 127 -20.43 19.02 4.44
N GLN A 128 -19.39 19.38 5.20
CA GLN A 128 -18.30 20.23 4.75
C GLN A 128 -17.43 19.55 3.70
N GLU A 129 -17.11 18.27 3.87
CA GLU A 129 -16.37 17.47 2.88
C GLU A 129 -17.16 17.31 1.60
N MET A 130 -18.46 16.99 1.71
CA MET A 130 -19.35 16.90 0.55
C MET A 130 -19.42 18.23 -0.22
N ALA A 131 -19.50 19.36 0.49
CA ALA A 131 -19.48 20.68 -0.13
C ALA A 131 -18.13 20.98 -0.83
N ALA A 132 -17.01 20.55 -0.24
CA ALA A 132 -15.68 20.71 -0.83
C ALA A 132 -15.52 19.88 -2.12
N TRP A 133 -15.91 18.60 -2.11
CA TRP A 133 -15.89 17.76 -3.31
C TRP A 133 -16.81 18.29 -4.40
N LYS A 134 -18.01 18.74 -4.04
CA LYS A 134 -18.93 19.39 -4.97
C LYS A 134 -18.28 20.61 -5.62
N LYS A 135 -17.60 21.45 -4.85
CA LYS A 135 -16.90 22.64 -5.37
C LYS A 135 -15.77 22.24 -6.34
N GLN A 136 -15.02 21.19 -6.03
CA GLN A 136 -13.97 20.67 -6.91
C GLN A 136 -14.55 20.12 -8.22
N LEU A 137 -15.62 19.33 -8.15
CA LEU A 137 -16.32 18.80 -9.32
C LEU A 137 -16.89 19.93 -10.20
N VAL A 138 -17.54 20.93 -9.61
CA VAL A 138 -18.05 22.09 -10.35
C VAL A 138 -16.93 22.82 -11.08
N ARG A 139 -15.79 23.03 -10.43
CA ARG A 139 -14.62 23.64 -11.07
C ARG A 139 -14.15 22.81 -12.27
N LEU A 140 -13.97 21.50 -12.09
CA LEU A 140 -13.47 20.60 -13.12
C LEU A 140 -14.44 20.52 -14.32
N ILE A 141 -15.73 20.36 -14.05
CA ILE A 141 -16.79 20.34 -15.09
C ILE A 141 -16.82 21.66 -15.86
N THR A 142 -16.61 22.79 -15.17
CA THR A 142 -16.55 24.11 -15.83
C THR A 142 -15.35 24.20 -16.77
N GLU A 143 -14.18 23.71 -16.34
CA GLU A 143 -12.97 23.65 -17.18
C GLU A 143 -13.17 22.71 -18.39
N MET A 144 -13.84 21.58 -18.22
CA MET A 144 -14.19 20.65 -19.31
C MET A 144 -15.17 21.29 -20.31
N ARG A 145 -16.22 21.95 -19.81
CA ARG A 145 -17.20 22.66 -20.66
C ARG A 145 -16.56 23.79 -21.45
N PHE A 146 -15.62 24.54 -20.87
CA PHE A 146 -14.87 25.57 -21.58
C PHE A 146 -14.08 25.00 -22.78
N ARG A 147 -13.64 23.75 -22.69
CA ARG A 147 -12.93 23.04 -23.77
C ARG A 147 -13.88 22.37 -24.78
N GLY A 148 -15.19 22.52 -24.62
CA GLY A 148 -16.19 21.98 -25.54
C GLY A 148 -16.64 20.56 -25.23
N VAL A 149 -16.28 19.99 -24.07
CA VAL A 149 -16.77 18.67 -23.67
C VAL A 149 -18.28 18.75 -23.40
N THR A 150 -19.02 17.88 -24.07
CA THR A 150 -20.49 17.83 -24.01
C THR A 150 -20.98 17.12 -22.75
N GLU A 151 -22.26 17.34 -22.40
CA GLU A 151 -22.87 16.67 -21.24
C GLU A 151 -22.89 15.15 -21.39
N ASN A 152 -23.07 14.65 -22.61
CA ASN A 152 -23.03 13.22 -22.92
C ASN A 152 -21.65 12.61 -22.67
N GLU A 153 -20.57 13.31 -23.05
CA GLU A 153 -19.20 12.86 -22.79
C GLU A 153 -18.88 12.88 -21.29
N ILE A 154 -19.35 13.89 -20.56
CA ILE A 154 -19.19 13.95 -19.11
C ILE A 154 -19.91 12.77 -18.43
N ASN A 155 -21.15 12.48 -18.83
CA ASN A 155 -21.91 11.36 -18.29
C ASN A 155 -21.25 10.02 -18.63
N ALA A 156 -20.79 9.84 -19.87
CA ALA A 156 -20.05 8.64 -20.27
C ALA A 156 -18.76 8.45 -19.47
N LEU A 157 -18.03 9.53 -19.16
CA LEU A 157 -16.85 9.48 -18.29
C LEU A 157 -17.22 9.07 -16.86
N LEU A 158 -18.29 9.63 -16.30
CA LEU A 158 -18.76 9.28 -14.96
C LEU A 158 -19.17 7.81 -14.86
N ASP A 159 -19.85 7.29 -15.88
CA ASP A 159 -20.29 5.91 -15.91
C ASP A 159 -19.11 4.94 -16.07
N GLY A 160 -18.10 5.30 -16.86
CA GLY A 160 -16.85 4.55 -16.96
C GLY A 160 -16.05 4.52 -15.65
N LEU A 161 -16.08 5.60 -14.87
CA LEU A 161 -15.43 5.65 -13.55
C LEU A 161 -16.12 4.77 -12.51
N LYS A 162 -17.46 4.76 -12.50
CA LYS A 162 -18.24 3.89 -11.59
C LYS A 162 -17.94 2.41 -11.82
N ALA A 163 -17.86 1.99 -13.09
CA ALA A 163 -17.59 0.59 -13.46
C ALA A 163 -16.23 0.07 -12.96
N ASN A 164 -15.25 0.95 -12.74
CA ASN A 164 -13.94 0.57 -12.20
C ASN A 164 -13.87 0.58 -10.66
N THR A 165 -14.95 0.97 -9.98
CA THR A 165 -14.97 1.18 -8.51
C THR A 165 -15.87 0.16 -7.78
N GLU A 166 -16.44 -0.82 -8.48
CA GLU A 166 -17.17 -1.93 -7.85
C GLU A 166 -16.19 -2.86 -7.12
N VAL A 167 -15.99 -2.56 -5.83
CA VAL A 167 -15.45 -3.47 -4.83
C VAL A 167 -16.67 -3.97 -4.06
N ASP A 168 -16.86 -5.28 -4.12
CA ASP A 168 -18.00 -6.07 -3.63
C ASP A 168 -18.83 -5.42 -2.50
N GLU A 169 -20.04 -4.96 -2.85
CA GLU A 169 -21.14 -4.75 -1.89
C GLU A 169 -21.92 -6.05 -1.63
N ASN A 170 -21.25 -7.20 -1.60
CA ASN A 170 -21.85 -8.46 -1.15
C ASN A 170 -21.14 -8.92 0.12
N ASP A 171 -21.68 -8.48 1.27
CA ASP A 171 -21.84 -9.29 2.49
C ASP A 171 -22.37 -8.40 3.63
N ALA A 172 -23.70 -8.23 3.68
CA ALA A 172 -24.45 -7.94 4.91
C ALA A 172 -25.93 -8.36 4.75
#